data_AF-A0A9E1RWU5-F1
#
_entry.id   AF-A0A9E1RWU5-F1
#
_cell.length_a   1.000
_cell.length_b   1.000
_cell.length_c   1.000
_cell.angle_alpha   90.00
_cell.angle_beta   90.00
_cell.angle_gamma   90.00
#
_symmetry.space_group_name_H-M   'P 1'
#
loop_
_entity.id
_entity.type
_entity.pdbx_description
1 polymer ?
#
loop_
_entity_poly.entity_id
_entity_poly.type
_entity_poly.pdbx_seq_one_letter_code
_entity_poly.pdbx_strand_id
1 'polypeptide(L)'
;GQGVHTCSFENPQRFGGSDIMHRISFDGADGSGELQRAVAAAINREIMQFCRDLEFSRHEIYEITIAANTTMRDILFKVDVQSVGQRPYKSLIENQAAAGERNGTALIERARTLGLLANPRARVYGLPLVASHVGGDLAAGLAALDITPDGDETVMLVDMGTNTEVFIRHRGRMMVASCPAGPAFEGGLVKYGMPAYDGAIEKLKFGAGGADIHYETIGDGAPEGLCGSGLIDLLAELRRHDMMTAKGVFTADKRQFEHTLLPRHGITFSKEDASNLGQAKAANYCGQLIVMRTLGIDPGDIDTLYLAGGFAHHVDIASAADIGLLAPVPKERVVRAGNTSLRGARDILLSRAKRRALEQLVGGIEHVELETSADFFELFVDGCQFKPMPSRLN
;
A
#
# COMPACT_ATOMS: atom_id res chain seq x y z
N GLY A 1 -1.80 24.21 -12.67
CA GLY A 1 -1.14 23.49 -11.56
C GLY A 1 -2.08 23.19 -10.41
N GLN A 2 -3.14 23.97 -10.19
CA GLN A 2 -4.16 23.65 -9.20
C GLN A 2 -4.95 22.41 -9.63
N GLY A 3 -5.23 21.52 -8.67
CA GLY A 3 -6.21 20.44 -8.88
C GLY A 3 -7.62 21.03 -8.84
N VAL A 4 -8.43 20.73 -9.85
CA VAL A 4 -9.79 21.28 -9.98
C VAL A 4 -10.87 20.31 -9.54
N HIS A 5 -10.55 19.01 -9.47
CA HIS A 5 -11.48 17.96 -9.08
C HIS A 5 -10.72 16.70 -8.65
N THR A 6 -11.35 15.84 -7.85
CA THR A 6 -10.82 14.53 -7.44
C THR A 6 -12.00 13.57 -7.27
N CYS A 7 -11.85 12.35 -7.77
CA CYS A 7 -12.82 11.28 -7.60
C CYS A 7 -12.12 9.99 -7.20
N SER A 8 -12.89 9.04 -6.69
CA SER A 8 -12.45 7.69 -6.38
C SER A 8 -13.55 6.71 -6.75
N PHE A 9 -13.17 5.54 -7.24
CA PHE A 9 -14.08 4.46 -7.54
C PHE A 9 -13.44 3.12 -7.18
N GLU A 10 -14.28 2.13 -6.91
CA GLU A 10 -13.80 0.77 -6.69
C GLU A 10 -13.21 0.18 -7.97
N ASN A 11 -12.07 -0.51 -7.86
CA ASN A 11 -11.41 -1.08 -9.03
C ASN A 11 -12.33 -2.09 -9.73
N PRO A 12 -12.76 -1.82 -10.99
CA PRO A 12 -13.73 -2.65 -11.69
C PRO A 12 -13.19 -4.04 -12.05
N GLN A 13 -11.89 -4.30 -11.86
CA GLN A 13 -11.22 -5.56 -12.19
C GLN A 13 -11.43 -6.65 -11.13
N ARG A 14 -12.24 -6.42 -10.09
CA ARG A 14 -12.55 -7.42 -9.05
C ARG A 14 -13.02 -8.76 -9.62
N PHE A 15 -13.69 -8.76 -10.78
CA PHE A 15 -14.12 -10.01 -11.45
C PHE A 15 -12.96 -10.91 -11.90
N GLY A 16 -11.78 -10.33 -12.17
CA GLY A 16 -10.57 -11.09 -12.50
C GLY A 16 -9.74 -11.49 -11.28
N GLY A 17 -10.15 -11.13 -10.06
CA GLY A 17 -9.44 -11.48 -8.84
C GLY A 17 -9.45 -10.40 -7.77
N SER A 18 -9.45 -10.83 -6.51
CA SER A 18 -9.30 -9.96 -5.34
C SER A 18 -7.86 -9.43 -5.16
N ASP A 19 -6.86 -10.11 -5.71
CA ASP A 19 -5.45 -9.73 -5.64
C ASP A 19 -4.76 -9.69 -7.01
N ILE A 20 -3.50 -9.26 -7.01
CA ILE A 20 -2.68 -9.10 -8.21
C ILE A 20 -2.40 -10.44 -8.91
N MET A 21 -2.15 -11.51 -8.15
CA MET A 21 -1.78 -12.81 -8.73
C MET A 21 -2.95 -13.44 -9.49
N HIS A 22 -4.15 -13.39 -8.91
CA HIS A 22 -5.36 -13.84 -9.59
C HIS A 22 -5.61 -13.05 -10.88
N ARG A 23 -5.40 -11.73 -10.85
CA ARG A 23 -5.54 -10.87 -12.05
C ARG A 23 -4.51 -11.22 -13.12
N ILE A 24 -3.25 -11.50 -12.74
CA ILE A 24 -2.23 -11.96 -13.68
C ILE A 24 -2.70 -13.27 -14.34
N SER A 25 -3.13 -14.26 -13.55
CA SER A 25 -3.61 -15.54 -14.08
C SER A 25 -4.82 -15.37 -15.01
N PHE A 26 -5.77 -14.49 -14.65
CA PHE A 26 -6.95 -14.21 -15.45
C PHE A 26 -6.61 -13.57 -16.81
N ASP A 27 -5.68 -12.61 -16.83
CA ASP A 27 -5.28 -11.91 -18.07
C ASP A 27 -4.58 -12.83 -19.08
N GLY A 28 -3.91 -13.89 -18.60
CA GLY A 28 -3.19 -14.86 -19.42
C GLY A 28 -4.03 -15.98 -20.02
N ALA A 29 -5.25 -16.18 -19.53
CA ALA A 29 -6.18 -17.21 -20.01
C ALA A 29 -7.12 -16.62 -21.07
N ASP A 30 -8.41 -16.99 -21.03
CA ASP A 30 -9.45 -16.49 -21.94
C ASP A 30 -9.80 -14.99 -21.72
N GLY A 31 -9.31 -14.39 -20.63
CA GLY A 31 -9.64 -13.03 -20.19
C GLY A 31 -8.77 -11.90 -20.77
N SER A 32 -7.92 -12.19 -21.76
CA SER A 32 -6.93 -11.23 -22.27
C SER A 32 -7.56 -9.89 -22.67
N GLY A 33 -7.09 -8.83 -22.02
CA GLY A 33 -7.54 -7.46 -22.26
C GLY A 33 -8.92 -7.11 -21.69
N GLU A 34 -9.66 -8.02 -21.04
CA GLU A 34 -10.89 -7.68 -20.32
C GLU A 34 -10.60 -6.77 -19.14
N LEU A 35 -9.55 -7.08 -18.36
CA LEU A 35 -9.12 -6.24 -17.24
C LEU A 35 -8.70 -4.85 -17.72
N GLN A 36 -8.03 -4.76 -18.87
CA GLN A 36 -7.67 -3.48 -19.49
C GLN A 36 -8.91 -2.69 -19.91
N ARG A 37 -9.87 -3.33 -20.58
CA ARG A 37 -11.14 -2.70 -20.98
C ARG A 37 -11.92 -2.20 -19.77
N ALA A 38 -11.99 -2.99 -18.70
CA ALA A 38 -12.71 -2.63 -17.48
C ALA A 38 -12.14 -1.37 -16.82
N VAL A 39 -10.82 -1.31 -16.61
CA VAL A 39 -10.18 -0.14 -15.99
C VAL A 39 -10.22 1.09 -16.91
N ALA A 40 -10.01 0.93 -18.23
CA ALA A 40 -10.13 2.02 -19.18
C ALA A 40 -11.56 2.58 -19.23
N ALA A 41 -12.58 1.71 -19.19
CA ALA A 41 -13.98 2.12 -19.13
C ALA A 41 -14.30 2.90 -17.85
N ALA A 42 -13.79 2.49 -16.69
CA ALA A 42 -13.97 3.24 -15.45
C ALA A 42 -13.31 4.62 -15.51
N ILE A 43 -12.04 4.70 -15.93
CA ILE A 43 -11.34 5.97 -16.14
C ILE A 43 -12.13 6.88 -17.10
N ASN A 44 -12.66 6.31 -18.18
CA ASN A 44 -13.45 7.06 -19.16
C ASN A 44 -14.77 7.60 -18.59
N ARG A 45 -15.44 6.85 -17.71
CA ARG A 45 -16.65 7.35 -17.02
C ARG A 45 -16.31 8.59 -16.19
N GLU A 46 -15.22 8.54 -15.43
CA GLU A 46 -14.78 9.69 -14.61
C GLU A 46 -14.34 10.87 -15.47
N ILE A 47 -13.55 10.65 -16.53
CA ILE A 47 -13.17 11.73 -17.47
C ILE A 47 -14.42 12.42 -18.03
N MET A 48 -15.41 11.65 -18.47
CA MET A 48 -16.64 12.20 -19.03
C MET A 48 -17.50 12.90 -17.97
N GLN A 49 -17.50 12.41 -16.73
CA GLN A 49 -18.15 13.07 -15.60
C GLN A 49 -17.50 14.43 -15.33
N PHE A 50 -16.16 14.50 -15.28
CA PHE A 50 -15.43 15.75 -15.08
C PHE A 50 -15.69 16.76 -16.21
N CYS A 51 -15.70 16.29 -17.46
CA CYS A 51 -16.02 17.14 -18.61
C CYS A 51 -17.41 17.77 -18.50
N ARG A 52 -18.40 17.02 -17.95
CA ARG A 52 -19.75 17.53 -17.70
C ARG A 52 -19.77 18.53 -16.54
N ASP A 53 -19.20 18.16 -15.40
CA ASP A 53 -19.29 18.95 -14.16
C ASP A 53 -18.49 20.25 -14.22
N LEU A 54 -17.40 20.26 -14.97
CA LEU A 54 -16.51 21.41 -15.14
C LEU A 54 -16.65 22.09 -16.52
N GLU A 55 -17.62 21.66 -17.33
CA GLU A 55 -17.99 22.26 -18.61
C GLU A 55 -16.82 22.44 -19.61
N PHE A 56 -15.92 21.46 -19.71
CA PHE A 56 -14.82 21.46 -20.69
C PHE A 56 -14.88 20.26 -21.64
N SER A 57 -14.28 20.40 -22.81
CA SER A 57 -14.20 19.32 -23.79
C SER A 57 -13.11 18.34 -23.42
N ARG A 58 -13.37 17.03 -23.52
CA ARG A 58 -12.33 15.99 -23.39
C ARG A 58 -11.12 16.21 -24.31
N HIS A 59 -11.29 16.95 -25.41
CA HIS A 59 -10.21 17.28 -26.34
C HIS A 59 -9.23 18.33 -25.79
N GLU A 60 -9.51 18.93 -24.64
CA GLU A 60 -8.62 19.83 -23.90
C GLU A 60 -7.70 19.07 -22.93
N ILE A 61 -7.87 17.75 -22.80
CA ILE A 61 -6.96 16.88 -22.04
C ILE A 61 -5.80 16.48 -22.94
N TYR A 62 -4.63 17.09 -22.74
CA TYR A 62 -3.43 16.86 -23.57
C TYR A 62 -2.44 15.83 -23.01
N GLU A 63 -2.50 15.57 -21.70
CA GLU A 63 -1.61 14.61 -21.05
C GLU A 63 -2.28 13.97 -19.84
N ILE A 64 -2.06 12.68 -19.65
CA ILE A 64 -2.51 11.88 -18.52
C ILE A 64 -1.27 11.22 -17.92
N THR A 65 -1.14 11.23 -16.60
CA THR A 65 -0.06 10.53 -15.88
C THR A 65 -0.67 9.40 -15.05
N ILE A 66 -0.07 8.22 -15.14
CA ILE A 66 -0.54 6.99 -14.47
C ILE A 66 0.55 6.54 -13.50
N ALA A 67 0.22 6.54 -12.20
CA ALA A 67 1.00 5.95 -11.12
C ALA A 67 0.22 4.75 -10.57
N ALA A 68 0.83 3.58 -10.62
CA ALA A 68 0.24 2.31 -10.20
C ALA A 68 1.33 1.25 -10.04
N ASN A 69 1.07 0.20 -9.26
CA ASN A 69 1.93 -0.96 -9.19
C ASN A 69 2.16 -1.58 -10.58
N THR A 70 3.20 -2.41 -10.69
CA THR A 70 3.67 -2.97 -11.97
C THR A 70 2.55 -3.59 -12.79
N THR A 71 1.82 -4.53 -12.21
CA THR A 71 0.74 -5.26 -12.90
C THR A 71 -0.35 -4.32 -13.37
N MET A 72 -0.75 -3.37 -12.51
CA MET A 72 -1.85 -2.48 -12.82
C MET A 72 -1.52 -1.52 -13.96
N ARG A 73 -0.30 -0.98 -13.95
CA ARG A 73 0.20 -0.15 -15.03
C ARG A 73 0.29 -0.95 -16.33
N ASP A 74 0.90 -2.13 -16.28
CA ASP A 74 1.14 -2.93 -17.48
C ASP A 74 -0.17 -3.42 -18.11
N ILE A 75 -1.16 -3.84 -17.32
CA ILE A 75 -2.52 -4.13 -17.81
C ILE A 75 -3.09 -2.92 -18.55
N LEU A 76 -3.07 -1.72 -17.96
CA LEU A 76 -3.63 -0.53 -18.61
C LEU A 76 -2.92 -0.23 -19.95
N PHE A 77 -1.61 -0.42 -19.99
CA PHE A 77 -0.75 -0.21 -21.15
C PHE A 77 -0.74 -1.39 -22.14
N LYS A 78 -1.56 -2.42 -21.91
CA LYS A 78 -1.68 -3.62 -22.78
C LYS A 78 -0.36 -4.39 -22.91
N VAL A 79 0.46 -4.37 -21.86
CA VAL A 79 1.67 -5.18 -21.74
C VAL A 79 1.29 -6.52 -21.11
N ASP A 80 1.82 -7.62 -21.63
CA ASP A 80 1.64 -8.94 -21.05
C ASP A 80 2.22 -9.00 -19.62
N VAL A 81 1.37 -9.40 -18.66
CA VAL A 81 1.71 -9.43 -17.24
C VAL A 81 2.08 -10.81 -16.71
N GLN A 82 2.12 -11.86 -17.54
CA GLN A 82 2.40 -13.23 -17.09
C GLN A 82 3.77 -13.34 -16.43
N SER A 83 4.75 -12.63 -16.99
CA SER A 83 6.12 -12.55 -16.47
C SER A 83 6.22 -11.96 -15.06
N VAL A 84 5.26 -11.14 -14.64
CA VAL A 84 5.19 -10.60 -13.27
C VAL A 84 4.75 -11.66 -12.27
N GLY A 85 3.99 -12.68 -12.69
CA GLY A 85 3.50 -13.77 -11.83
C GLY A 85 4.44 -14.97 -11.73
N GLN A 86 5.56 -14.96 -12.46
CA GLN A 86 6.50 -16.08 -12.54
C GLN A 86 7.91 -15.61 -12.25
N ARG A 87 8.65 -16.34 -11.41
CA ARG A 87 10.04 -16.02 -11.07
C ARG A 87 10.87 -15.74 -12.35
N PRO A 88 11.56 -14.59 -12.47
CA PRO A 88 11.97 -13.66 -11.41
C PRO A 88 10.96 -12.55 -11.02
N TYR A 89 9.68 -12.69 -11.38
CA TYR A 89 8.58 -11.77 -11.05
C TYR A 89 8.74 -10.37 -11.65
N LYS A 90 9.27 -10.30 -12.87
CA LYS A 90 9.64 -9.06 -13.54
C LYS A 90 8.76 -8.80 -14.74
N SER A 91 8.30 -7.56 -14.87
CA SER A 91 7.63 -7.09 -16.08
C SER A 91 8.51 -7.29 -17.32
N LEU A 92 7.89 -7.56 -18.47
CA LEU A 92 8.59 -7.52 -19.76
C LEU A 92 9.30 -6.19 -19.99
N ILE A 93 8.73 -5.08 -19.50
CA ILE A 93 9.34 -3.75 -19.61
C ILE A 93 10.62 -3.66 -18.78
N GLU A 94 10.63 -4.26 -17.59
CA GLU A 94 11.83 -4.33 -16.75
C GLU A 94 12.91 -5.20 -17.40
N ASN A 95 12.52 -6.37 -17.93
CA ASN A 95 13.45 -7.27 -18.63
C ASN A 95 14.09 -6.59 -19.86
N GLN A 96 13.30 -5.89 -20.67
CA GLN A 96 13.80 -5.12 -21.81
C GLN A 96 14.77 -4.01 -21.38
N ALA A 97 14.47 -3.31 -20.28
CA ALA A 97 15.37 -2.28 -19.76
C ALA A 97 16.69 -2.88 -19.27
N ALA A 98 16.63 -4.00 -18.54
CA ALA A 98 17.81 -4.73 -18.07
C ALA A 98 18.67 -5.29 -19.22
N ALA A 99 18.03 -5.69 -20.34
CA ALA A 99 18.69 -6.14 -21.55
C ALA A 99 19.25 -5.00 -22.42
N GLY A 100 19.01 -3.73 -22.05
CA GLY A 100 19.44 -2.56 -22.83
C GLY A 100 18.62 -2.31 -24.10
N GLU A 101 17.48 -2.99 -24.28
CA GLU A 101 16.60 -2.84 -25.43
C GLU A 101 15.78 -1.54 -25.38
N ARG A 102 15.69 -0.92 -24.19
CA ARG A 102 15.00 0.35 -23.96
C ARG A 102 15.65 1.15 -22.84
N ASN A 103 15.42 2.46 -22.86
CA ASN A 103 15.87 3.36 -21.82
C ASN A 103 14.84 3.43 -20.68
N GLY A 104 15.11 2.73 -19.58
CA GLY A 104 14.27 2.70 -18.39
C GLY A 104 12.91 2.04 -18.61
N THR A 105 12.07 2.13 -17.58
CA THR A 105 10.81 1.37 -17.49
C THR A 105 9.55 2.24 -17.63
N ALA A 106 9.69 3.56 -17.81
CA ALA A 106 8.56 4.45 -18.04
C ALA A 106 7.91 4.20 -19.41
N LEU A 107 6.59 4.33 -19.51
CA LEU A 107 5.84 4.11 -20.75
C LEU A 107 5.21 5.41 -21.25
N ILE A 108 5.22 5.63 -22.56
CA ILE A 108 4.51 6.74 -23.20
C ILE A 108 3.68 6.16 -24.33
N GLU A 109 2.36 6.32 -24.22
CA GLU A 109 1.42 5.90 -25.26
C GLU A 109 0.44 7.02 -25.62
N ARG A 110 -0.30 6.84 -26.72
CA ARG A 110 -1.41 7.75 -27.04
C ARG A 110 -2.67 7.32 -26.31
N ALA A 111 -3.44 8.28 -25.80
CA ALA A 111 -4.73 8.00 -25.17
C ALA A 111 -5.64 7.15 -26.08
N ARG A 112 -5.65 7.45 -27.39
CA ARG A 112 -6.40 6.66 -28.39
C ARG A 112 -5.96 5.19 -28.45
N THR A 113 -4.67 4.90 -28.32
CA THR A 113 -4.14 3.51 -28.34
C THR A 113 -4.66 2.72 -27.13
N LEU A 114 -4.73 3.38 -25.97
CA LEU A 114 -5.20 2.78 -24.71
C LEU A 114 -6.74 2.79 -24.56
N GLY A 115 -7.45 3.45 -25.47
CA GLY A 115 -8.91 3.59 -25.40
C GLY A 115 -9.37 4.63 -24.39
N LEU A 116 -8.53 5.59 -23.99
CA LEU A 116 -8.88 6.68 -23.08
C LEU A 116 -9.51 7.86 -23.84
N LEU A 117 -10.63 8.38 -23.33
CA LEU A 117 -11.42 9.44 -23.95
C LEU A 117 -10.84 10.84 -23.64
N ALA A 118 -9.70 11.15 -24.24
CA ALA A 118 -9.04 12.46 -24.17
C ALA A 118 -8.85 13.07 -25.57
N ASN A 119 -7.97 14.08 -25.71
CA ASN A 119 -7.49 14.48 -27.04
C ASN A 119 -6.89 13.26 -27.77
N PRO A 120 -7.17 13.02 -29.07
CA PRO A 120 -6.60 11.88 -29.81
C PRO A 120 -5.06 11.86 -29.85
N ARG A 121 -4.43 13.02 -29.67
CA ARG A 121 -2.97 13.18 -29.56
C ARG A 121 -2.48 13.29 -28.11
N ALA A 122 -3.36 13.15 -27.13
CA ALA A 122 -2.98 13.17 -25.73
C ALA A 122 -1.98 12.05 -25.43
N ARG A 123 -0.95 12.39 -24.66
CA ARG A 123 0.04 11.43 -24.20
C ARG A 123 -0.40 10.85 -22.87
N VAL A 124 -0.25 9.55 -22.71
CA VAL A 124 -0.42 8.85 -21.43
C VAL A 124 0.96 8.40 -21.00
N TYR A 125 1.43 8.97 -19.89
CA TYR A 125 2.72 8.67 -19.30
C TYR A 125 2.53 7.74 -18.10
N GLY A 126 2.99 6.49 -18.23
CA GLY A 126 3.06 5.52 -17.15
C GLY A 126 4.40 5.70 -16.45
N LEU A 127 4.36 5.94 -15.13
CA LEU A 127 5.56 6.14 -14.34
C LEU A 127 6.49 4.92 -14.42
N PRO A 128 7.81 5.12 -14.24
CA PRO A 128 8.75 4.02 -14.28
C PRO A 128 8.51 3.05 -13.11
N LEU A 129 8.80 1.77 -13.33
CA LEU A 129 8.85 0.75 -12.30
C LEU A 129 10.11 0.94 -11.46
N VAL A 130 10.02 0.54 -10.20
CA VAL A 130 11.19 0.43 -9.32
C VAL A 130 11.79 -0.98 -9.46
N ALA A 131 11.02 -2.02 -9.14
CA ALA A 131 11.44 -3.42 -9.28
C ALA A 131 10.28 -4.41 -9.09
N SER A 132 10.20 -5.45 -9.91
CA SER A 132 9.26 -6.58 -9.75
C SER A 132 7.81 -6.10 -9.53
N HIS A 133 7.26 -6.25 -8.32
CA HIS A 133 5.90 -5.78 -7.98
C HIS A 133 5.83 -4.31 -7.54
N VAL A 134 6.98 -3.69 -7.23
CA VAL A 134 7.10 -2.29 -6.83
C VAL A 134 7.05 -1.39 -8.07
N GLY A 135 5.90 -0.74 -8.26
CA GLY A 135 5.61 0.00 -9.48
C GLY A 135 5.78 1.51 -9.39
N GLY A 136 5.06 2.17 -10.29
CA GLY A 136 5.10 3.61 -10.47
C GLY A 136 4.34 4.39 -9.40
N ASP A 137 3.53 3.73 -8.57
CA ASP A 137 2.90 4.30 -7.39
C ASP A 137 3.92 4.65 -6.30
N LEU A 138 4.82 3.72 -5.94
CA LEU A 138 5.92 4.05 -5.05
C LEU A 138 6.84 5.10 -5.69
N ALA A 139 7.17 4.97 -6.98
CA ALA A 139 7.98 5.96 -7.68
C ALA A 139 7.35 7.37 -7.61
N ALA A 140 6.04 7.48 -7.82
CA ALA A 140 5.32 8.73 -7.58
C ALA A 140 5.47 9.19 -6.13
N GLY A 141 5.34 8.28 -5.17
CA GLY A 141 5.51 8.60 -3.76
C GLY A 141 6.87 9.22 -3.43
N LEU A 142 7.96 8.67 -3.98
CA LEU A 142 9.30 9.23 -3.85
C LEU A 142 9.41 10.64 -4.45
N ALA A 143 8.81 10.87 -5.62
CA ALA A 143 8.77 12.21 -6.23
C ALA A 143 7.91 13.20 -5.44
N ALA A 144 6.83 12.72 -4.82
CA ALA A 144 5.94 13.53 -4.00
C ALA A 144 6.60 13.98 -2.70
N LEU A 145 7.57 13.22 -2.21
CA LEU A 145 8.35 13.46 -1.00
C LEU A 145 9.70 14.14 -1.29
N ASP A 146 9.95 14.51 -2.56
CA ASP A 146 11.20 15.12 -3.01
C ASP A 146 12.45 14.32 -2.59
N ILE A 147 12.37 12.99 -2.62
CA ILE A 147 13.48 12.10 -2.30
C ILE A 147 14.57 12.23 -3.37
N THR A 148 15.81 12.48 -2.93
CA THR A 148 17.00 12.50 -3.78
C THR A 148 18.04 11.49 -3.27
N PRO A 149 18.94 11.00 -4.14
CA PRO A 149 19.98 10.04 -3.72
C PRO A 149 20.98 10.64 -2.72
N ASP A 150 21.25 11.94 -2.83
CA ASP A 150 22.29 12.69 -2.12
C ASP A 150 21.82 13.35 -0.81
N GLY A 151 20.62 13.04 -0.33
CA GLY A 151 20.17 13.52 0.97
C GLY A 151 21.01 12.98 2.13
N ASP A 152 21.21 13.80 3.17
CA ASP A 152 21.97 13.40 4.36
C ASP A 152 21.14 12.59 5.36
N GLU A 153 19.83 12.87 5.44
CA GLU A 153 18.91 12.22 6.38
C GLU A 153 18.65 10.75 6.01
N THR A 154 18.39 9.90 7.01
CA THR A 154 17.86 8.55 6.83
C THR A 154 16.35 8.62 6.73
N VAL A 155 15.81 8.27 5.55
CA VAL A 155 14.38 8.34 5.28
C VAL A 155 13.82 6.96 5.06
N MET A 156 12.72 6.65 5.74
CA MET A 156 11.91 5.47 5.51
C MET A 156 10.55 5.89 4.97
N LEU A 157 10.05 5.19 3.95
CA LEU A 157 8.68 5.30 3.47
C LEU A 157 8.02 3.93 3.61
N VAL A 158 6.89 3.89 4.31
CA VAL A 158 6.01 2.73 4.37
C VAL A 158 4.71 3.12 3.66
N ASP A 159 4.52 2.63 2.44
CA ASP A 159 3.27 2.79 1.70
C ASP A 159 2.36 1.62 2.02
N MET A 160 1.32 1.87 2.79
CA MET A 160 0.41 0.83 3.24
C MET A 160 -0.81 0.71 2.31
N GLY A 161 -0.83 -0.36 1.53
CA GLY A 161 -2.01 -0.83 0.80
C GLY A 161 -2.15 -2.35 0.91
N THR A 162 -2.76 -2.96 -0.10
CA THR A 162 -2.93 -4.42 -0.17
C THR A 162 -1.59 -5.14 -0.15
N ASN A 163 -0.61 -4.54 -0.81
CA ASN A 163 0.79 -4.78 -0.56
C ASN A 163 1.34 -3.57 0.22
N THR A 164 2.28 -3.84 1.11
CA THR A 164 3.02 -2.77 1.77
C THR A 164 4.38 -2.63 1.12
N GLU A 165 4.68 -1.46 0.56
CA GLU A 165 6.01 -1.15 0.06
C GLU A 165 6.82 -0.44 1.15
N VAL A 166 8.01 -0.97 1.42
CA VAL A 166 8.97 -0.37 2.35
C VAL A 166 10.17 0.10 1.58
N PHE A 167 10.38 1.42 1.54
CA PHE A 167 11.56 2.05 0.99
C PHE A 167 12.41 2.66 2.10
N ILE A 168 13.73 2.49 2.02
CA ILE A 168 14.67 3.17 2.91
C ILE A 168 15.81 3.76 2.10
N ARG A 169 16.12 5.04 2.35
CA ARG A 169 17.36 5.69 1.92
C ARG A 169 18.25 5.94 3.13
N HIS A 170 19.49 5.46 3.07
CA HIS A 170 20.50 5.69 4.10
C HIS A 170 21.87 5.89 3.44
N ARG A 171 22.52 7.04 3.67
CA ARG A 171 23.88 7.36 3.19
C ARG A 171 24.11 7.05 1.71
N GLY A 172 23.20 7.51 0.85
CA GLY A 172 23.27 7.32 -0.60
C GLY A 172 22.80 5.96 -1.12
N ARG A 173 22.60 4.97 -0.26
CA ARG A 173 21.96 3.69 -0.64
C ARG A 173 20.46 3.80 -0.53
N MET A 174 19.75 3.25 -1.50
CA MET A 174 18.30 3.22 -1.57
C MET A 174 17.85 1.79 -1.76
N MET A 175 17.00 1.30 -0.88
CA MET A 175 16.47 -0.06 -0.93
C MET A 175 14.96 -0.06 -0.88
N VAL A 176 14.36 -1.05 -1.50
CA VAL A 176 12.92 -1.28 -1.43
C VAL A 176 12.59 -2.76 -1.27
N ALA A 177 11.50 -3.04 -0.56
CA ALA A 177 10.84 -4.33 -0.54
C ALA A 177 9.34 -4.16 -0.74
N SER A 178 8.71 -5.10 -1.47
CA SER A 178 7.25 -5.26 -1.47
C SER A 178 6.87 -6.38 -0.51
N CYS A 179 5.90 -6.12 0.35
CA CYS A 179 5.47 -7.03 1.40
C CYS A 179 4.03 -7.47 1.10
N PRO A 180 3.76 -8.77 0.86
CA PRO A 180 2.42 -9.26 0.56
C PRO A 180 1.59 -9.35 1.86
N ALA A 181 1.17 -8.20 2.39
CA ALA A 181 0.37 -8.11 3.60
C ALA A 181 -1.06 -8.63 3.38
N GLY A 182 -1.60 -8.51 2.17
CA GLY A 182 -2.98 -8.87 1.87
C GLY A 182 -3.99 -7.87 2.47
N PRO A 183 -5.28 -8.07 2.22
CA PRO A 183 -6.30 -7.04 2.46
C PRO A 183 -6.80 -6.98 3.92
N ALA A 184 -6.14 -7.63 4.88
CA ALA A 184 -6.67 -7.81 6.24
C ALA A 184 -6.98 -6.47 6.94
N PHE A 185 -6.04 -5.52 6.86
CA PHE A 185 -6.22 -4.16 7.40
C PHE A 185 -7.07 -3.24 6.51
N GLU A 186 -7.47 -3.70 5.32
CA GLU A 186 -8.44 -3.03 4.44
C GLU A 186 -9.86 -3.59 4.63
N GLY A 187 -10.06 -4.49 5.60
CA GLY A 187 -11.35 -5.11 5.90
C GLY A 187 -11.60 -6.43 5.18
N GLY A 188 -10.67 -6.92 4.35
CA GLY A 188 -10.75 -8.27 3.80
C GLY A 188 -10.41 -9.33 4.83
N LEU A 189 -10.93 -10.56 4.69
CA LEU A 189 -10.60 -11.73 5.54
C LEU A 189 -10.90 -11.57 7.05
N VAL A 190 -11.51 -10.46 7.47
CA VAL A 190 -11.86 -10.18 8.87
C VAL A 190 -13.37 -10.00 8.93
N LYS A 191 -14.06 -10.78 9.79
CA LYS A 191 -15.52 -10.91 9.79
C LYS A 191 -16.28 -9.59 9.88
N TYR A 192 -15.83 -8.70 10.76
CA TYR A 192 -16.35 -7.33 10.92
C TYR A 192 -15.34 -6.27 10.48
N GLY A 193 -14.38 -6.65 9.62
CA GLY A 193 -13.49 -5.70 8.96
C GLY A 193 -14.23 -5.03 7.80
N MET A 194 -14.04 -3.73 7.62
CA MET A 194 -14.63 -2.99 6.50
C MET A 194 -13.73 -1.83 6.05
N PRO A 195 -13.87 -1.32 4.82
CA PRO A 195 -13.20 -0.09 4.41
C PRO A 195 -13.64 1.10 5.28
N ALA A 196 -12.86 2.18 5.25
CA ALA A 196 -13.12 3.42 5.99
C ALA A 196 -14.30 4.22 5.40
N TYR A 197 -15.51 3.74 5.65
CA TYR A 197 -16.79 4.37 5.29
C TYR A 197 -17.62 4.66 6.54
N ASP A 198 -18.72 5.41 6.37
CA ASP A 198 -19.66 5.72 7.45
C ASP A 198 -20.06 4.46 8.23
N GLY A 199 -20.02 4.53 9.56
CA GLY A 199 -20.28 3.40 10.46
C GLY A 199 -19.05 2.52 10.77
N ALA A 200 -17.91 2.70 10.09
CA ALA A 200 -16.68 2.01 10.46
C ALA A 200 -16.07 2.61 11.73
N ILE A 201 -15.73 1.77 12.70
CA ILE A 201 -14.97 2.17 13.90
C ILE A 201 -13.54 2.50 13.47
N GLU A 202 -13.14 3.76 13.64
CA GLU A 202 -11.81 4.26 13.26
C GLU A 202 -10.86 4.44 14.44
N LYS A 203 -11.39 4.59 15.65
CA LYS A 203 -10.62 4.59 16.91
C LYS A 203 -11.31 3.73 17.94
N LEU A 204 -10.51 3.02 18.73
CA LEU A 204 -11.03 2.14 19.77
C LEU A 204 -10.10 2.16 20.99
N LYS A 205 -10.69 2.27 22.18
CA LYS A 205 -9.95 2.29 23.44
C LYS A 205 -10.72 1.57 24.54
N PHE A 206 -10.02 0.73 25.31
CA PHE A 206 -10.62 0.07 26.46
C PHE A 206 -10.54 0.97 27.69
N GLY A 207 -11.62 1.00 28.46
CA GLY A 207 -11.71 1.66 29.75
C GLY A 207 -10.87 0.95 30.81
N ALA A 208 -10.75 1.56 31.99
CA ALA A 208 -10.01 0.97 33.10
C ALA A 208 -10.57 -0.43 33.45
N GLY A 209 -9.71 -1.45 33.39
CA GLY A 209 -10.11 -2.85 33.65
C GLY A 209 -10.67 -3.62 32.45
N GLY A 210 -10.74 -3.02 31.25
CA GLY A 210 -11.07 -3.72 30.00
C GLY A 210 -12.56 -4.05 29.79
N ALA A 211 -13.45 -3.57 30.66
CA ALA A 211 -14.88 -3.88 30.59
C ALA A 211 -15.67 -2.92 29.68
N ASP A 212 -15.30 -1.65 29.64
CA ASP A 212 -15.94 -0.62 28.82
C ASP A 212 -15.12 -0.38 27.56
N ILE A 213 -15.77 -0.23 26.41
CA ILE A 213 -15.11 0.11 25.13
C ILE A 213 -15.61 1.48 24.69
N HIS A 214 -14.68 2.41 24.53
CA HIS A 214 -14.90 3.71 23.89
C HIS A 214 -14.46 3.62 22.43
N TYR A 215 -15.28 4.13 21.51
CA TYR A 215 -14.97 4.10 20.09
C TYR A 215 -15.51 5.35 19.38
N GLU A 216 -14.90 5.68 18.24
CA GLU A 216 -15.36 6.71 17.30
C GLU A 216 -15.65 6.04 15.95
N THR A 217 -16.76 6.39 15.32
CA THR A 217 -17.15 5.92 13.98
C THR A 217 -17.01 7.03 12.96
N ILE A 218 -16.64 6.65 11.74
CA ILE A 218 -16.70 7.57 10.60
C ILE A 218 -18.16 7.96 10.36
N GLY A 219 -18.42 9.25 10.16
CA GLY A 219 -19.76 9.80 9.91
C GLY A 219 -20.67 9.84 11.15
N ASP A 220 -20.15 9.59 12.35
CA ASP A 220 -20.88 9.61 13.63
C ASP A 220 -22.11 8.67 13.68
N GLY A 221 -22.13 7.65 12.82
CA GLY A 221 -23.20 6.66 12.71
C GLY A 221 -23.07 5.49 13.70
N ALA A 222 -24.06 4.59 13.70
CA ALA A 222 -23.98 3.33 14.46
C ALA A 222 -22.84 2.45 13.91
N PRO A 223 -22.10 1.72 14.76
CA PRO A 223 -20.99 0.91 14.30
C PRO A 223 -21.49 -0.30 13.49
N GLU A 224 -20.92 -0.49 12.31
CA GLU A 224 -21.19 -1.64 11.42
C GLU A 224 -20.00 -2.61 11.35
N GLY A 225 -18.80 -2.11 11.66
CA GLY A 225 -17.56 -2.87 11.64
C GLY A 225 -16.37 -2.01 12.05
N LEU A 226 -15.15 -2.49 11.80
CA LEU A 226 -13.89 -1.81 12.10
C LEU A 226 -13.11 -1.58 10.81
N CYS A 227 -12.61 -0.36 10.61
CA CYS A 227 -11.62 -0.11 9.56
C CYS A 227 -10.21 -0.40 10.05
N GLY A 228 -9.21 -0.28 9.15
CA GLY A 228 -7.82 -0.63 9.46
C GLY A 228 -7.26 0.00 10.73
N SER A 229 -7.51 1.29 10.97
CA SER A 229 -7.09 1.97 12.21
C SER A 229 -7.78 1.41 13.45
N GLY A 230 -9.10 1.14 13.38
CA GLY A 230 -9.85 0.52 14.47
C GLY A 230 -9.39 -0.92 14.76
N LEU A 231 -8.99 -1.69 13.74
CA LEU A 231 -8.41 -3.02 13.91
C LEU A 231 -7.03 -2.97 14.58
N ILE A 232 -6.20 -1.99 14.22
CA ILE A 232 -4.88 -1.78 14.86
C ILE A 232 -5.07 -1.42 16.34
N ASP A 233 -5.96 -0.48 16.64
CA ASP A 233 -6.30 -0.09 18.00
C ASP A 233 -6.86 -1.26 18.81
N LEU A 234 -7.79 -2.03 18.24
CA LEU A 234 -8.34 -3.23 18.87
C LEU A 234 -7.25 -4.21 19.28
N LEU A 235 -6.33 -4.53 18.37
CA LEU A 235 -5.23 -5.45 18.65
C LEU A 235 -4.33 -4.90 19.76
N ALA A 236 -3.98 -3.62 19.71
CA ALA A 236 -3.17 -2.98 20.72
C ALA A 236 -3.85 -2.97 22.09
N GLU A 237 -5.13 -2.63 22.17
CA GLU A 237 -5.92 -2.61 23.41
C GLU A 237 -6.08 -4.01 24.00
N LEU A 238 -6.40 -5.03 23.18
CA LEU A 238 -6.46 -6.43 23.62
C LEU A 238 -5.13 -6.91 24.21
N ARG A 239 -4.00 -6.43 23.67
CA ARG A 239 -2.66 -6.74 24.19
C ARG A 239 -2.34 -5.94 25.46
N ARG A 240 -2.65 -4.64 25.49
CA ARG A 240 -2.40 -3.74 26.64
C ARG A 240 -3.21 -4.11 27.88
N HIS A 241 -4.40 -4.69 27.70
CA HIS A 241 -5.27 -5.14 28.78
C HIS A 241 -5.13 -6.64 29.11
N ASP A 242 -4.09 -7.32 28.59
CA ASP A 242 -3.85 -8.75 28.80
C ASP A 242 -5.06 -9.65 28.46
N MET A 243 -5.94 -9.22 27.55
CA MET A 243 -7.11 -9.98 27.10
C MET A 243 -6.76 -10.96 25.99
N MET A 244 -5.64 -10.73 25.31
CA MET A 244 -5.11 -11.57 24.24
C MET A 244 -3.60 -11.73 24.44
N THR A 245 -3.07 -12.93 24.24
CA THR A 245 -1.62 -13.20 24.22
C THR A 245 -0.96 -12.64 22.95
N ALA A 246 0.38 -12.59 22.92
CA ALA A 246 1.12 -12.20 21.71
C ALA A 246 0.82 -13.10 20.50
N LYS A 247 0.31 -14.33 20.70
CA LYS A 247 -0.05 -15.26 19.61
C LYS A 247 -1.50 -15.13 19.14
N GLY A 248 -2.24 -14.09 19.57
CA GLY A 248 -3.64 -13.91 19.17
C GLY A 248 -4.64 -14.80 19.91
N VAL A 249 -4.24 -15.41 21.05
CA VAL A 249 -5.12 -16.29 21.84
C VAL A 249 -5.70 -15.53 23.02
N PHE A 250 -7.03 -15.56 23.20
CA PHE A 250 -7.70 -14.96 24.37
C PHE A 250 -7.25 -15.59 25.69
N THR A 251 -7.03 -14.74 26.70
CA THR A 251 -6.41 -15.14 27.98
C THR A 251 -7.41 -15.70 28.99
N ALA A 252 -8.63 -15.14 29.04
CA ALA A 252 -9.68 -15.55 29.98
C ALA A 252 -10.11 -17.01 29.78
N ASP A 253 -10.32 -17.42 28.53
CA ASP A 253 -10.52 -18.82 28.15
C ASP A 253 -9.76 -19.14 26.85
N LYS A 254 -8.75 -20.01 26.96
CA LYS A 254 -7.96 -20.44 25.80
C LYS A 254 -8.77 -21.20 24.77
N ARG A 255 -9.95 -21.74 25.12
CA ARG A 255 -10.87 -22.40 24.19
C ARG A 255 -11.83 -21.43 23.51
N GLN A 256 -12.00 -20.21 24.04
CA GLN A 256 -12.81 -19.18 23.41
C GLN A 256 -12.30 -18.91 22.00
N PHE A 257 -13.17 -19.07 21.01
CA PHE A 257 -12.83 -18.83 19.61
C PHE A 257 -13.16 -17.40 19.19
N GLU A 258 -14.21 -16.83 19.78
CA GLU A 258 -14.76 -15.53 19.41
C GLU A 258 -15.07 -14.71 20.67
N HIS A 259 -14.71 -13.44 20.64
CA HIS A 259 -14.91 -12.46 21.71
C HIS A 259 -15.90 -11.39 21.23
N THR A 260 -16.94 -11.14 22.01
CA THR A 260 -17.94 -10.12 21.68
C THR A 260 -17.42 -8.75 22.14
N LEU A 261 -17.16 -7.86 21.17
CA LEU A 261 -16.69 -6.51 21.43
C LEU A 261 -17.84 -5.58 21.78
N LEU A 262 -18.86 -5.52 20.92
CA LEU A 262 -20.02 -4.64 21.10
C LEU A 262 -21.31 -5.47 21.08
N PRO A 263 -21.76 -6.01 22.24
CA PRO A 263 -22.91 -6.90 22.30
C PRO A 263 -24.20 -6.33 21.71
N ARG A 264 -24.43 -5.02 21.86
CA ARG A 264 -25.62 -4.34 21.32
C ARG A 264 -25.66 -4.30 19.79
N HIS A 265 -24.50 -4.39 19.15
CA HIS A 265 -24.33 -4.34 17.69
C HIS A 265 -23.96 -5.71 17.11
N GLY A 266 -23.75 -6.72 17.96
CA GLY A 266 -23.32 -8.05 17.54
C GLY A 266 -21.91 -8.10 16.95
N ILE A 267 -21.09 -7.05 17.12
CA ILE A 267 -19.72 -7.00 16.59
C ILE A 267 -18.82 -7.86 17.49
N THR A 268 -18.12 -8.78 16.85
CA THR A 268 -17.21 -9.74 17.51
C THR A 268 -15.82 -9.71 16.86
N PHE A 269 -14.87 -10.36 17.53
CA PHE A 269 -13.52 -10.59 17.04
C PHE A 269 -13.09 -12.01 17.36
N SER A 270 -12.63 -12.74 16.36
CA SER A 270 -12.27 -14.15 16.46
C SER A 270 -10.76 -14.39 16.43
N LYS A 271 -10.36 -15.60 16.80
CA LYS A 271 -8.98 -16.07 16.61
C LYS A 271 -8.57 -16.15 15.14
N GLU A 272 -9.52 -16.39 14.25
CA GLU A 272 -9.28 -16.39 12.80
C GLU A 272 -8.98 -14.98 12.31
N ASP A 273 -9.76 -13.99 12.76
CA ASP A 273 -9.48 -12.57 12.50
C ASP A 273 -8.08 -12.17 13.00
N ALA A 274 -7.73 -12.56 14.23
CA ALA A 274 -6.40 -12.34 14.79
C ALA A 274 -5.31 -13.04 13.96
N SER A 275 -5.53 -14.27 13.49
CA SER A 275 -4.58 -14.99 12.65
C SER A 275 -4.35 -14.29 11.30
N ASN A 276 -5.41 -13.80 10.66
CA ASN A 276 -5.33 -13.11 9.38
C ASN A 276 -4.62 -11.75 9.52
N LEU A 277 -4.94 -10.98 10.57
CA LEU A 277 -4.25 -9.73 10.87
C LEU A 277 -2.78 -9.96 11.26
N GLY A 278 -2.48 -11.03 12.00
CA GLY A 278 -1.13 -11.42 12.37
C GLY A 278 -0.25 -11.69 11.13
N GLN A 279 -0.77 -12.45 10.15
CA GLN A 279 -0.06 -12.73 8.89
C GLN A 279 0.18 -11.45 8.07
N ALA A 280 -0.83 -10.58 7.96
CA ALA A 280 -0.69 -9.32 7.24
C ALA A 280 0.36 -8.40 7.88
N LYS A 281 0.35 -8.32 9.21
CA LYS A 281 1.32 -7.57 10.00
C LYS A 281 2.72 -8.19 9.90
N ALA A 282 2.84 -9.52 9.84
CA ALA A 282 4.12 -10.22 9.71
C ALA A 282 4.85 -9.87 8.41
N ALA A 283 4.14 -9.79 7.28
CA ALA A 283 4.75 -9.40 6.01
C ALA A 283 5.39 -8.00 6.11
N ASN A 284 4.64 -7.03 6.67
CA ASN A 284 5.14 -5.68 6.87
C ASN A 284 6.32 -5.63 7.86
N TYR A 285 6.23 -6.38 8.96
CA TYR A 285 7.30 -6.54 9.94
C TYR A 285 8.61 -7.04 9.29
N CYS A 286 8.54 -8.10 8.48
CA CYS A 286 9.68 -8.66 7.77
C CYS A 286 10.30 -7.66 6.81
N GLY A 287 9.49 -6.96 6.01
CA GLY A 287 9.99 -5.97 5.07
C GLY A 287 10.80 -4.86 5.72
N GLN A 288 10.22 -4.25 6.76
CA GLN A 288 10.90 -3.20 7.53
C GLN A 288 12.18 -3.71 8.19
N LEU A 289 12.12 -4.85 8.88
CA LEU A 289 13.26 -5.40 9.60
C LEU A 289 14.39 -5.81 8.65
N ILE A 290 14.09 -6.52 7.57
CA ILE A 290 15.09 -7.02 6.62
C ILE A 290 15.77 -5.87 5.89
N VAL A 291 15.01 -4.84 5.45
CA VAL A 291 15.61 -3.68 4.78
C VAL A 291 16.51 -2.89 5.74
N MET A 292 16.05 -2.62 6.97
CA MET A 292 16.87 -1.95 7.99
C MET A 292 18.15 -2.75 8.30
N ARG A 293 18.03 -4.07 8.50
CA ARG A 293 19.17 -4.95 8.76
C ARG A 293 20.16 -4.98 7.60
N THR A 294 19.68 -5.02 6.36
CA THR A 294 20.52 -5.00 5.15
C THR A 294 21.30 -3.68 5.02
N LEU A 295 20.74 -2.58 5.52
CA LEU A 295 21.41 -1.28 5.60
C LEU A 295 22.28 -1.11 6.85
N GLY A 296 22.19 -2.02 7.82
CA GLY A 296 22.93 -1.95 9.08
C GLY A 296 22.47 -0.81 9.99
N ILE A 297 21.17 -0.51 9.98
CA ILE A 297 20.56 0.56 10.78
C ILE A 297 19.52 0.01 11.76
N ASP A 298 19.35 0.69 12.87
CA ASP A 298 18.30 0.45 13.85
C ASP A 298 17.12 1.43 13.64
N PRO A 299 15.91 1.14 14.18
CA PRO A 299 14.79 2.07 14.10
C PRO A 299 15.10 3.48 14.61
N GLY A 300 16.04 3.62 15.56
CA GLY A 300 16.47 4.91 16.11
C GLY A 300 17.31 5.77 15.15
N ASP A 301 17.88 5.17 14.10
CA ASP A 301 18.69 5.85 13.08
C ASP A 301 17.81 6.49 11.99
N ILE A 302 16.51 6.21 11.97
CA ILE A 302 15.56 6.81 11.03
C ILE A 302 15.27 8.25 11.48
N ASP A 303 15.61 9.21 10.62
CA ASP A 303 15.37 10.64 10.85
C ASP A 303 13.91 11.00 10.54
N THR A 304 13.36 10.43 9.46
CA THR A 304 11.94 10.59 9.11
C THR A 304 11.35 9.29 8.59
N LEU A 305 10.22 8.87 9.16
CA LEU A 305 9.37 7.81 8.64
C LEU A 305 8.12 8.42 8.01
N TYR A 306 7.98 8.31 6.70
CA TYR A 306 6.77 8.66 5.98
C TYR A 306 5.80 7.48 5.96
N LEU A 307 4.58 7.70 6.45
CA LEU A 307 3.49 6.74 6.35
C LEU A 307 2.53 7.18 5.25
N ALA A 308 2.49 6.42 4.15
CA ALA A 308 1.61 6.64 3.02
C ALA A 308 0.51 5.57 2.95
N GLY A 309 -0.49 5.80 2.11
CA GLY A 309 -1.61 4.89 1.90
C GLY A 309 -2.94 5.42 2.44
N GLY A 310 -4.05 4.85 1.95
CA GLY A 310 -5.41 5.33 2.24
C GLY A 310 -5.80 5.19 3.71
N PHE A 311 -5.40 4.11 4.37
CA PHE A 311 -5.76 3.87 5.78
C PHE A 311 -4.77 4.50 6.77
N ALA A 312 -3.57 4.89 6.33
CA ALA A 312 -2.52 5.47 7.16
C ALA A 312 -2.92 6.78 7.88
N HIS A 313 -3.94 7.50 7.39
CA HIS A 313 -4.32 8.81 7.93
C HIS A 313 -4.80 8.75 9.38
N HIS A 314 -5.49 7.67 9.76
CA HIS A 314 -6.13 7.51 11.07
C HIS A 314 -5.39 6.54 12.00
N VAL A 315 -4.31 5.90 11.53
CA VAL A 315 -3.53 4.93 12.33
C VAL A 315 -2.89 5.63 13.54
N ASP A 316 -3.16 5.13 14.75
CA ASP A 316 -2.37 5.50 15.91
C ASP A 316 -0.98 4.85 15.86
N ILE A 317 0.05 5.71 15.88
CA ILE A 317 1.44 5.28 15.71
C ILE A 317 1.91 4.43 16.89
N ALA A 318 1.43 4.70 18.11
CA ALA A 318 1.79 3.90 19.27
C ALA A 318 1.12 2.53 19.21
N SER A 319 -0.18 2.46 18.91
CA SER A 319 -0.88 1.19 18.68
C SER A 319 -0.20 0.34 17.60
N ALA A 320 0.18 0.95 16.47
CA ALA A 320 0.88 0.26 15.38
C ALA A 320 2.26 -0.26 15.79
N ALA A 321 3.03 0.50 16.57
CA ALA A 321 4.32 0.08 17.10
C ALA A 321 4.17 -1.02 18.18
N ASP A 322 3.17 -0.92 19.05
CA ASP A 322 2.89 -1.88 20.14
C ASP A 322 2.61 -3.28 19.61
N ILE A 323 1.89 -3.38 18.49
CA ILE A 323 1.61 -4.67 17.84
C ILE A 323 2.72 -5.10 16.88
N GLY A 324 3.75 -4.26 16.68
CA GLY A 324 4.88 -4.46 15.78
C GLY A 324 4.57 -4.27 14.30
N LEU A 325 3.44 -3.63 13.95
CA LEU A 325 3.11 -3.31 12.56
C LEU A 325 4.06 -2.25 11.99
N LEU A 326 4.51 -1.31 12.81
CA LEU A 326 5.47 -0.28 12.44
C LEU A 326 6.75 -0.43 13.28
N ALA A 327 7.90 -0.15 12.66
CA ALA A 327 9.16 -0.01 13.38
C ALA A 327 9.01 1.04 14.50
N PRO A 328 9.63 0.85 15.67
CA PRO A 328 9.50 1.73 16.84
C PRO A 328 10.34 3.01 16.67
N VAL A 329 10.07 3.76 15.60
CA VAL A 329 10.62 5.08 15.35
C VAL A 329 9.94 6.08 16.30
N PRO A 330 10.66 7.06 16.87
CA PRO A 330 10.06 8.10 17.70
C PRO A 330 8.88 8.77 16.99
N LYS A 331 7.74 8.91 17.68
CA LYS A 331 6.47 9.37 17.10
C LYS A 331 6.60 10.73 16.40
N GLU A 332 7.43 11.62 16.93
CA GLU A 332 7.73 12.94 16.40
C GLU A 332 8.45 12.92 15.04
N ARG A 333 9.05 11.79 14.66
CA ARG A 333 9.70 11.58 13.36
C ARG A 333 8.79 10.87 12.35
N VAL A 334 7.57 10.51 12.75
CA VAL A 334 6.60 9.86 11.87
C VAL A 334 5.70 10.92 11.21
N VAL A 335 5.79 11.02 9.88
CA VAL A 335 5.03 11.98 9.07
C VAL A 335 4.00 11.24 8.23
N ARG A 336 2.72 11.56 8.44
CA ARG A 336 1.63 11.04 7.60
C ARG A 336 1.65 11.76 6.25
N ALA A 337 1.93 11.02 5.18
CA ALA A 337 2.13 11.57 3.84
C ALA A 337 0.87 11.51 2.94
N GLY A 338 -0.16 10.78 3.37
CA GLY A 338 -1.42 10.60 2.65
C GLY A 338 -1.23 9.78 1.37
N ASN A 339 -2.03 10.08 0.32
CA ASN A 339 -1.90 9.42 -0.98
C ASN A 339 -0.75 10.06 -1.79
N THR A 340 0.46 9.58 -1.53
CA THR A 340 1.69 10.07 -2.18
C THR A 340 1.75 9.67 -3.66
N SER A 341 1.15 8.55 -4.05
CA SER A 341 1.02 8.13 -5.46
C SER A 341 0.28 9.18 -6.30
N LEU A 342 -0.90 9.64 -5.85
CA LEU A 342 -1.67 10.67 -6.57
C LEU A 342 -0.95 12.03 -6.56
N ARG A 343 -0.37 12.43 -5.42
CA ARG A 343 0.39 13.68 -5.31
C ARG A 343 1.59 13.68 -6.26
N GLY A 344 2.35 12.58 -6.29
CA GLY A 344 3.51 12.40 -7.15
C GLY A 344 3.15 12.39 -8.63
N ALA A 345 2.08 11.67 -9.01
CA ALA A 345 1.58 11.69 -10.38
C ALA A 345 1.27 13.11 -10.87
N ARG A 346 0.63 13.93 -10.03
CA ARG A 346 0.37 15.35 -10.33
C ARG A 346 1.67 16.15 -10.47
N ASP A 347 2.60 15.99 -9.55
CA ASP A 347 3.86 16.74 -9.57
C ASP A 347 4.71 16.39 -10.80
N ILE A 348 4.70 15.13 -11.22
CA ILE A 348 5.36 14.63 -12.45
C ILE A 348 4.65 15.09 -13.73
N LEU A 349 3.32 15.19 -13.71
CA LEU A 349 2.55 15.78 -14.81
C LEU A 349 2.93 17.26 -15.02
N LEU A 350 3.17 18.00 -13.93
CA LEU A 350 3.47 19.43 -13.96
C LEU A 350 4.95 19.77 -14.19
N SER A 351 5.88 18.82 -13.99
CA SER A 351 7.32 19.08 -14.09
C SER A 351 8.08 18.01 -14.87
N ARG A 352 8.56 18.41 -16.06
CA ARG A 352 9.49 17.58 -16.85
C ARG A 352 10.83 17.35 -16.15
N ALA A 353 11.25 18.27 -15.27
CA ALA A 353 12.47 18.11 -14.48
C ALA A 353 12.29 17.02 -13.43
N LYS A 354 11.19 17.05 -12.66
CA LYS A 354 10.86 15.97 -11.72
C LYS A 354 10.70 14.63 -12.43
N ARG A 355 10.11 14.61 -13.63
CA ARG A 355 10.02 13.39 -14.46
C ARG A 355 11.38 12.76 -14.75
N ARG A 356 12.33 13.54 -15.25
CA ARG A 356 13.69 13.05 -15.55
C ARG A 356 14.43 12.63 -14.28
N ALA A 357 14.30 13.40 -13.20
CA ALA A 357 14.91 13.06 -11.92
C ALA A 357 14.36 11.74 -11.38
N LEU A 358 13.04 11.52 -11.46
CA LEU A 358 12.42 10.27 -11.03
C LEU A 358 12.90 9.08 -11.86
N GLU A 359 12.95 9.20 -13.18
CA GLU A 359 13.45 8.14 -14.07
C GLU A 359 14.92 7.76 -13.76
N GLN A 360 15.75 8.72 -13.34
CA GLN A 360 17.12 8.45 -12.88
C GLN A 360 17.16 7.83 -11.49
N LEU A 361 16.34 8.35 -10.56
CA LEU A 361 16.27 7.90 -9.17
C LEU A 361 15.95 6.42 -9.08
N VAL A 362 14.91 5.96 -9.79
CA VAL A 362 14.46 4.56 -9.71
C VAL A 362 15.52 3.56 -10.18
N GLY A 363 16.41 3.95 -11.10
CA GLY A 363 17.47 3.08 -11.60
C GLY A 363 18.59 2.81 -10.57
N GLY A 364 18.64 3.61 -9.49
CA GLY A 364 19.59 3.42 -8.39
C GLY A 364 19.00 2.74 -7.16
N ILE A 365 17.76 2.26 -7.21
CA ILE A 365 17.10 1.59 -6.08
C ILE A 365 17.36 0.09 -6.14
N GLU A 366 17.89 -0.46 -5.04
CA GLU A 366 18.13 -1.89 -4.87
C GLU A 366 16.85 -2.59 -4.37
N HIS A 367 16.39 -3.64 -5.04
CA HIS A 367 15.26 -4.44 -4.57
C HIS A 367 15.73 -5.55 -3.62
N VAL A 368 15.07 -5.65 -2.47
CA VAL A 368 15.29 -6.69 -1.47
C VAL A 368 14.20 -7.75 -1.63
N GLU A 369 14.57 -8.88 -2.22
CA GLU A 369 13.72 -10.07 -2.33
C GLU A 369 13.62 -10.75 -0.95
N LEU A 370 12.56 -10.45 -0.19
CA LEU A 370 12.41 -10.86 1.20
C LEU A 370 12.53 -12.38 1.38
N GLU A 371 11.98 -13.15 0.44
CA GLU A 371 11.99 -14.60 0.42
C GLU A 371 13.39 -15.22 0.25
N THR A 372 14.37 -14.43 -0.18
CA THR A 372 15.77 -14.89 -0.30
C THR A 372 16.56 -14.74 1.01
N SER A 373 16.00 -14.07 2.02
CA SER A 373 16.62 -13.99 3.34
C SER A 373 16.62 -15.38 4.00
N ALA A 374 17.79 -15.85 4.45
CA ALA A 374 17.96 -17.20 5.00
C ALA A 374 17.05 -17.51 6.21
N ASP A 375 16.69 -16.47 6.96
CA ASP A 375 15.86 -16.51 8.17
C ASP A 375 14.44 -15.94 7.95
N PHE A 376 14.01 -15.75 6.70
CA PHE A 376 12.71 -15.15 6.37
C PHE A 376 11.55 -15.83 7.12
N PHE A 377 11.51 -17.17 7.12
CA PHE A 377 10.46 -17.92 7.81
C PHE A 377 10.47 -17.70 9.32
N GLU A 378 11.65 -17.62 9.95
CA GLU A 378 11.76 -17.36 11.39
C GLU A 378 11.26 -15.95 11.71
N LEU A 379 11.69 -14.96 10.92
CA LEU A 379 11.21 -13.57 11.03
C LEU A 379 9.72 -13.45 10.79
N PHE A 380 9.15 -14.21 9.84
CA PHE A 380 7.71 -14.19 9.56
C PHE A 380 6.91 -14.79 10.73
N VAL A 381 7.37 -15.91 11.28
CA VAL A 381 6.75 -16.52 12.47
C VAL A 381 6.83 -15.59 13.67
N ASP A 382 7.95 -14.88 13.86
CA ASP A 382 8.07 -13.88 14.91
C ASP A 382 7.18 -12.66 14.65
N GLY A 383 7.14 -12.22 13.40
CA GLY A 383 6.31 -11.12 12.91
C GLY A 383 4.82 -11.36 13.11
N CYS A 384 4.35 -12.61 13.01
CA CYS A 384 2.96 -12.98 13.29
C CYS A 384 2.53 -12.71 14.74
N GLN A 385 3.47 -12.49 15.67
CA GLN A 385 3.15 -12.15 17.04
C GLN A 385 2.80 -10.67 17.20
N PHE A 386 1.83 -10.37 18.04
CA PHE A 386 1.43 -9.03 18.45
C PHE A 386 2.32 -8.52 19.58
N LYS A 387 3.55 -8.17 19.21
CA LYS A 387 4.56 -7.55 20.08
C LYS A 387 5.38 -6.52 19.27
N PRO A 388 6.02 -5.54 19.94
CA PRO A 388 6.85 -4.56 19.27
C PRO A 388 8.05 -5.20 18.55
N MET A 389 8.48 -4.57 17.46
CA MET A 389 9.75 -4.91 16.81
C MET A 389 10.93 -4.53 17.73
N PRO A 390 12.06 -5.26 17.68
CA PRO A 390 13.25 -4.89 18.42
C PRO A 390 13.70 -3.47 18.09
N SER A 391 14.08 -2.70 19.12
CA SER A 391 14.66 -1.36 18.95
C SER A 391 16.13 -1.41 18.53
N ARG A 392 16.74 -2.59 18.51
CA ARG A 392 18.10 -2.88 18.01
C ARG A 392 18.06 -4.18 17.22
N LEU A 393 18.64 -4.18 16.02
CA LEU A 393 18.60 -5.28 15.06
C LEU A 393 19.93 -6.06 14.98
N ASN A 394 20.94 -5.63 15.75
CA ASN A 394 22.26 -6.25 15.87
C ASN A 394 22.30 -7.49 16.77
#